data_AF-A0A7S3M2C4-F1
#
_entry.id   AF-A0A7S3M2C4-F1
#
_cell.length_a   1.000
_cell.length_b   1.000
_cell.length_c   1.000
_cell.angle_alpha   90.00
_cell.angle_beta   90.00
_cell.angle_gamma   90.00
#
_symmetry.space_group_name_H-M   'P 1'
#
loop_
_entity.id
_entity.type
_entity.pdbx_description
1 polymer ?
#
loop_
_entity_poly.entity_id
_entity_poly.type
_entity_poly.pdbx_seq_one_letter_code
_entity_poly.pdbx_strand_id
1 'polypeptide(L)'
;MRDPSSLSVVEKIVHPLVSAERVMFYENAADAGKLLVVYDIPLLFENLSKHTVDYIVVATANPEIQRRRVLERPGMTEEKFHSILQKQVPDEEKRKNADFLIHTDYEGFSEAKRQLANHIEAIIEKNPDLWETWKSGKPGATHNELPVGLDELELSVRSAIDMVVFDLDNTLVPVL
;
A
#
# COMPACT_ATOMS: atom_id res chain seq x y z
N MET A 1 2.54 29.31 16.02
CA MET A 1 3.10 28.33 16.97
C MET A 1 2.10 27.19 17.11
N ARG A 2 2.44 25.97 16.68
CA ARG A 2 1.62 24.77 16.93
C ARG A 2 1.94 24.31 18.35
N ASP A 3 0.94 24.23 19.21
CA ASP A 3 1.09 23.81 20.60
C ASP A 3 1.30 22.29 20.68
N PRO A 4 2.48 21.80 21.14
CA PRO A 4 2.81 20.37 21.17
C PRO A 4 1.82 19.55 22.03
N SER A 5 1.22 20.15 23.06
CA SER A 5 0.22 19.48 23.90
C SER A 5 -1.07 19.17 23.15
N SER A 6 -1.44 19.99 22.16
CA SER A 6 -2.68 19.82 21.40
C SER A 6 -2.60 18.66 20.39
N LEU A 7 -1.43 18.40 19.82
CA LEU A 7 -1.18 17.27 18.89
C LEU A 7 -1.38 15.92 19.58
N SER A 8 -0.85 15.75 20.80
CA SER A 8 -0.99 14.50 21.56
C SER A 8 -2.43 14.15 21.91
N VAL A 9 -3.30 15.15 22.06
CA VAL A 9 -4.73 14.97 22.35
C VAL A 9 -5.48 14.56 21.09
N VAL A 10 -5.17 15.19 19.96
CA VAL A 10 -5.73 14.83 18.64
C VAL A 10 -5.32 13.41 18.26
N GLU A 11 -4.05 13.06 18.41
CA GLU A 11 -3.53 11.71 18.12
C GLU A 11 -4.26 10.63 18.95
N LYS A 12 -4.50 10.88 20.24
CA LYS A 12 -5.23 9.96 21.13
C LYS A 12 -6.69 9.72 20.71
N ILE A 13 -7.32 10.67 20.02
CA ILE A 13 -8.69 10.55 19.52
C ILE A 13 -8.69 9.90 18.13
N VAL A 14 -7.75 10.28 17.27
CA VAL A 14 -7.67 9.82 15.88
C VAL A 14 -7.23 8.36 15.80
N HIS A 15 -6.24 7.93 16.60
CA HIS A 15 -5.71 6.56 16.51
C HIS A 15 -6.76 5.45 16.75
N PRO A 16 -7.63 5.54 17.78
CA PRO A 16 -8.72 4.56 17.95
C PRO A 16 -9.71 4.55 16.78
N LEU A 17 -10.06 5.73 16.24
CA LEU A 17 -10.99 5.85 15.12
C LEU A 17 -10.42 5.23 13.84
N VAL A 18 -9.17 5.54 13.51
CA VAL A 18 -8.46 4.95 12.36
C VAL A 18 -8.30 3.44 12.53
N SER A 19 -8.10 2.95 13.74
CA SER A 19 -8.01 1.51 14.01
C SER A 19 -9.36 0.81 13.80
N ALA A 20 -10.46 1.41 14.28
CA ALA A 20 -11.80 0.89 14.07
C ALA A 20 -12.19 0.91 12.58
N GLU A 21 -11.86 1.99 11.87
CA GLU A 21 -12.12 2.11 10.43
C GLU A 21 -11.36 1.07 9.62
N ARG A 22 -10.11 0.77 9.96
CA ARG A 22 -9.33 -0.32 9.33
C ARG A 22 -10.01 -1.68 9.50
N VAL A 23 -10.48 -1.98 10.71
CA VAL A 23 -11.19 -3.25 10.99
C VAL A 23 -12.47 -3.31 10.18
N MET A 24 -13.28 -2.26 10.20
CA MET A 24 -14.51 -2.20 9.40
C MET A 24 -14.25 -2.30 7.90
N PHE A 25 -13.18 -1.67 7.39
CA PHE A 25 -12.80 -1.75 5.99
C PHE A 25 -12.45 -3.18 5.59
N TYR A 26 -11.67 -3.87 6.44
CA TYR A 26 -11.34 -5.28 6.23
C TYR A 26 -12.58 -6.17 6.27
N GLU A 27 -13.45 -6.02 7.28
CA GLU A 27 -14.68 -6.81 7.41
C GLU A 27 -15.60 -6.59 6.20
N ASN A 28 -15.83 -5.35 5.79
CA ASN A 28 -16.64 -5.04 4.61
C ASN A 28 -16.03 -5.60 3.31
N ALA A 29 -14.70 -5.57 3.19
CA ALA A 29 -14.02 -6.14 2.04
C ALA A 29 -14.13 -7.67 2.03
N ALA A 30 -14.01 -8.31 3.19
CA ALA A 30 -14.18 -9.75 3.35
C ALA A 30 -15.63 -10.17 3.03
N ASP A 31 -16.63 -9.45 3.56
CA ASP A 31 -18.06 -9.69 3.28
C ASP A 31 -18.39 -9.50 1.79
N ALA A 32 -17.74 -8.54 1.14
CA ALA A 32 -17.86 -8.32 -0.31
C ALA A 32 -17.07 -9.34 -1.16
N GLY A 33 -16.37 -10.29 -0.53
CA GLY A 33 -15.57 -11.31 -1.20
C GLY A 33 -14.38 -10.76 -1.97
N LYS A 34 -13.79 -9.64 -1.49
CA LYS A 34 -12.55 -9.06 -2.04
C LYS A 34 -11.40 -10.02 -1.81
N LEU A 35 -10.54 -10.11 -2.83
CA LEU A 35 -9.40 -11.02 -2.79
C LEU A 35 -8.24 -10.43 -2.00
N LEU A 36 -8.01 -9.12 -2.16
CA LEU A 36 -6.92 -8.41 -1.51
C LEU A 36 -7.42 -7.11 -0.88
N VAL A 37 -6.91 -6.83 0.32
CA VAL A 37 -7.04 -5.55 1.00
C VAL A 37 -5.65 -4.94 1.07
N VAL A 38 -5.48 -3.76 0.49
CA VAL A 38 -4.20 -3.03 0.53
C VAL A 38 -4.34 -1.85 1.46
N TYR A 39 -3.45 -1.76 2.44
CA TYR A 39 -3.30 -0.58 3.27
C TYR A 39 -2.17 0.28 2.71
N ASP A 40 -2.47 1.50 2.28
CA ASP A 40 -1.45 2.49 1.94
C ASP A 40 -1.07 3.25 3.21
N ILE A 41 0.11 2.94 3.77
CA ILE A 41 0.58 3.43 5.08
C ILE A 41 1.94 4.13 4.90
N PRO A 42 1.98 5.47 4.72
CA PRO A 42 3.21 6.22 4.45
C PRO A 42 4.30 6.09 5.54
N LEU A 43 3.88 5.98 6.81
CA LEU A 43 4.74 5.88 7.99
C LEU A 43 4.68 4.51 8.66
N LEU A 44 4.56 3.45 7.85
CA LEU A 44 4.47 2.07 8.33
C LEU A 44 5.67 1.70 9.21
N PHE A 45 6.88 2.01 8.74
CA PHE A 45 8.13 1.56 9.35
C PHE A 45 8.46 2.31 10.65
N GLU A 46 7.99 3.53 10.77
CA GLU A 46 8.14 4.40 11.92
C GLU A 46 7.28 3.91 13.10
N ASN A 47 6.19 3.17 12.81
CA ASN A 47 5.22 2.70 13.80
C ASN A 47 5.04 1.17 13.82
N LEU A 48 5.99 0.43 13.23
CA LEU A 48 5.97 -1.00 12.91
C LEU A 48 5.42 -1.93 14.01
N SER A 49 5.52 -1.52 15.28
CA SER A 49 5.01 -2.24 16.45
C SER A 49 3.49 -2.54 16.50
N LYS A 50 2.68 -2.17 15.50
CA LYS A 50 1.20 -2.19 15.61
C LYS A 50 0.42 -2.76 14.42
N HIS A 51 1.06 -3.28 13.38
CA HIS A 51 0.34 -3.71 12.18
C HIS A 51 0.34 -5.23 12.00
N THR A 52 -0.86 -5.82 11.99
CA THR A 52 -1.10 -7.20 11.57
C THR A 52 -1.44 -7.15 10.08
N VAL A 53 -0.44 -7.35 9.23
CA VAL A 53 -0.58 -7.53 7.78
C VAL A 53 0.13 -8.81 7.37
N ASP A 54 -0.36 -9.49 6.35
CA ASP A 54 0.23 -10.75 5.88
C ASP A 54 1.53 -10.52 5.10
N TYR A 55 1.58 -9.44 4.31
CA TYR A 55 2.73 -9.06 3.49
C TYR A 55 2.92 -7.55 3.47
N ILE A 56 4.19 -7.12 3.41
CA ILE A 56 4.62 -5.74 3.27
C ILE A 56 5.25 -5.55 1.89
N VAL A 57 4.72 -4.59 1.12
CA VAL A 57 5.24 -4.21 -0.19
C VAL A 57 5.84 -2.82 -0.11
N VAL A 58 7.08 -2.64 -0.54
CA VAL A 58 7.76 -1.33 -0.58
C VAL A 58 7.96 -0.88 -2.03
N ALA A 59 7.40 0.28 -2.36
CA ALA A 59 7.73 0.99 -3.60
C ALA A 59 9.04 1.77 -3.42
N THR A 60 10.07 1.40 -4.17
CA THR A 60 11.43 1.95 -4.07
C THR A 60 11.86 2.59 -5.39
N ALA A 61 12.77 3.56 -5.31
CA ALA A 61 13.46 4.15 -6.45
C ALA A 61 14.85 4.64 -6.02
N ASN A 62 15.72 4.89 -7.00
CA ASN A 62 17.01 5.53 -6.83
C ASN A 62 16.81 6.88 -6.10
N PRO A 63 17.64 7.19 -5.08
CA PRO A 63 17.53 8.43 -4.31
C PRO A 63 17.47 9.70 -5.16
N GLU A 64 18.21 9.77 -6.27
CA GLU A 64 18.19 10.93 -7.16
C GLU A 64 16.87 11.07 -7.92
N ILE A 65 16.28 9.94 -8.34
CA ILE A 65 14.97 9.93 -8.99
C ILE A 65 13.89 10.34 -7.98
N GLN A 66 13.95 9.81 -6.76
CA GLN A 66 13.03 10.17 -5.69
C GLN A 66 13.12 11.67 -5.36
N ARG A 67 14.34 12.18 -5.13
CA ARG A 67 14.57 13.60 -4.82
C ARG A 67 14.00 14.50 -5.90
N ARG A 68 14.32 14.21 -7.18
CA ARG A 68 13.79 14.96 -8.32
C ARG A 68 12.26 15.01 -8.33
N ARG A 69 11.60 13.85 -8.22
CA ARG A 69 10.13 13.75 -8.23
C ARG A 69 9.48 14.48 -7.06
N VAL A 70 10.12 14.48 -5.88
CA VAL A 70 9.60 15.20 -4.71
C VAL A 70 9.73 16.71 -4.91
N LEU A 71 10.86 17.20 -5.41
CA LEU A 71 11.08 18.63 -5.64
C LEU A 71 10.24 19.21 -6.80
N GLU A 72 9.82 18.37 -7.75
CA GLU A 72 8.87 18.76 -8.81
C GLU A 72 7.44 19.02 -8.28
N ARG A 73 7.12 18.60 -7.05
CA ARG A 73 5.79 18.82 -6.47
C ARG A 73 5.58 20.29 -6.11
N PRO A 74 4.39 20.87 -6.35
CA PRO A 74 4.09 22.24 -5.96
C PRO A 74 4.35 22.49 -4.46
N GLY A 75 5.14 23.53 -4.14
CA GLY A 75 5.42 23.92 -2.76
C GLY A 75 6.48 23.07 -2.04
N MET A 76 7.30 22.31 -2.78
CA MET A 76 8.50 21.65 -2.25
C MET A 76 9.75 22.50 -2.45
N THR A 77 10.63 22.49 -1.44
CA THR A 77 11.97 23.09 -1.45
C THR A 77 12.98 22.07 -0.94
N GLU A 78 14.28 22.30 -1.15
CA GLU A 78 15.32 21.40 -0.63
C GLU A 78 15.29 21.31 0.90
N GLU A 79 15.07 22.43 1.58
CA GLU A 79 14.97 22.46 3.04
C GLU A 79 13.79 21.62 3.53
N LYS A 80 12.64 21.73 2.84
CA LYS A 80 11.45 20.94 3.16
C LYS A 80 11.66 19.46 2.86
N PHE A 81 12.31 19.13 1.74
CA PHE A 81 12.67 17.76 1.39
C PHE A 81 13.56 17.13 2.47
N HIS A 82 14.66 17.78 2.85
CA HIS A 82 15.56 17.29 3.90
C HIS A 82 14.86 17.15 5.26
N SER A 83 14.00 18.10 5.62
CA SER A 83 13.22 18.04 6.88
C SER A 83 12.27 16.83 6.93
N ILE A 84 11.68 16.45 5.79
CA ILE A 84 10.84 15.25 5.68
C ILE A 84 11.71 14.00 5.74
N LEU A 85 12.79 13.96 4.96
CA LEU A 85 13.67 12.80 4.86
C LEU A 85 14.28 12.41 6.21
N GLN A 86 14.63 13.38 7.06
CA GLN A 86 15.18 13.15 8.40
C GLN A 86 14.19 12.51 9.39
N LYS A 87 12.89 12.59 9.13
CA LYS A 87 11.84 12.06 10.02
C LYS A 87 11.38 10.66 9.63
N GLN A 88 11.84 10.16 8.50
CA GLN A 88 11.42 8.87 7.96
C GLN A 88 12.53 7.83 8.12
N VAL A 89 12.13 6.57 8.23
CA VAL A 89 13.03 5.43 8.13
C VAL A 89 13.67 5.45 6.73
N PRO A 90 15.00 5.31 6.59
CA PRO A 90 15.66 5.29 5.28
C PRO A 90 15.12 4.18 4.38
N ASP A 91 15.04 4.45 3.08
CA ASP A 91 14.57 3.47 2.09
C ASP A 91 15.32 2.13 2.17
N GLU A 92 16.63 2.16 2.38
CA GLU A 92 17.44 0.95 2.55
C GLU A 92 16.94 0.07 3.71
N GLU A 93 16.55 0.69 4.83
CA GLU A 93 16.00 -0.03 5.97
C GLU A 93 14.58 -0.52 5.69
N LYS A 94 13.75 0.25 4.96
CA LYS A 94 12.44 -0.22 4.50
C LYS A 94 12.55 -1.47 3.63
N ARG A 95 13.50 -1.46 2.68
CA ARG A 95 13.74 -2.60 1.77
C ARG A 95 14.17 -3.87 2.49
N LYS A 96 14.95 -3.77 3.57
CA LYS A 96 15.37 -4.93 4.39
C LYS A 96 14.21 -5.61 5.11
N ASN A 97 13.14 -4.87 5.38
CA ASN A 97 12.00 -5.32 6.18
C ASN A 97 10.73 -5.53 5.33
N ALA A 98 10.85 -5.50 4.00
CA ALA A 98 9.75 -5.74 3.08
C ALA A 98 9.73 -7.20 2.60
N ASP A 99 8.54 -7.77 2.41
CA ASP A 99 8.38 -9.07 1.76
C ASP A 99 8.60 -8.95 0.24
N PHE A 100 8.17 -7.83 -0.33
CA PHE A 100 8.20 -7.56 -1.76
C PHE A 100 8.64 -6.14 -2.08
N LEU A 101 9.37 -5.97 -3.18
CA LEU A 101 9.84 -4.67 -3.65
C LEU A 101 9.24 -4.36 -5.01
N ILE A 102 8.73 -3.15 -5.17
CA ILE A 102 8.31 -2.61 -6.47
C ILE A 102 9.26 -1.49 -6.84
N HIS A 103 10.08 -1.73 -7.86
CA HIS A 103 10.98 -0.72 -8.42
C HIS A 103 10.22 0.24 -9.32
N THR A 104 10.25 1.52 -8.96
CA THR A 104 9.53 2.61 -9.63
C THR A 104 10.48 3.58 -10.34
N ASP A 105 11.71 3.15 -10.61
CA ASP A 105 12.73 3.92 -11.34
C ASP A 105 12.32 4.28 -12.78
N TYR A 106 11.42 3.47 -13.34
CA TYR A 106 10.97 3.54 -14.72
C TYR A 106 9.93 4.64 -14.95
N GLU A 107 9.78 5.05 -16.21
CA GLU A 107 8.71 5.96 -16.61
C GLU A 107 7.38 5.21 -16.73
N GLY A 108 6.31 5.86 -16.26
CA GLY A 108 4.97 5.27 -16.23
C GLY A 108 4.81 4.16 -15.18
N PHE A 109 3.75 3.36 -15.34
CA PHE A 109 3.37 2.34 -14.37
C PHE A 109 3.47 0.89 -14.87
N SER A 110 3.79 0.68 -16.15
CA SER A 110 3.74 -0.66 -16.77
C SER A 110 4.67 -1.65 -16.08
N GLU A 111 5.88 -1.19 -15.73
CA GLU A 111 6.87 -1.99 -15.03
C GLU A 111 6.43 -2.34 -13.59
N ALA A 112 5.94 -1.34 -12.85
CA ALA A 112 5.41 -1.53 -11.50
C ALA A 112 4.20 -2.48 -11.49
N LYS A 113 3.31 -2.38 -12.49
CA LYS A 113 2.17 -3.29 -12.66
C LYS A 113 2.63 -4.72 -12.92
N ARG A 114 3.64 -4.92 -13.78
CA ARG A 114 4.19 -6.25 -14.05
C ARG A 114 4.80 -6.86 -12.79
N GLN A 115 5.61 -6.09 -12.05
CA GLN A 115 6.17 -6.55 -10.78
C GLN A 115 5.06 -6.92 -9.80
N LEU A 116 4.03 -6.08 -9.63
CA LEU A 116 2.90 -6.38 -8.76
C LEU A 116 2.20 -7.68 -9.14
N ALA A 117 1.94 -7.93 -10.43
CA ALA A 117 1.34 -9.17 -10.91
C ALA A 117 2.16 -10.40 -10.48
N ASN A 118 3.47 -10.37 -10.71
CA ASN A 118 4.37 -11.46 -10.32
C ASN A 118 4.37 -11.71 -8.80
N HIS A 119 4.30 -10.64 -7.99
CA HIS A 119 4.23 -10.79 -6.54
C HIS A 119 2.92 -11.43 -6.09
N ILE A 120 1.79 -11.10 -6.74
CA ILE A 120 0.50 -11.71 -6.42
C ILE A 120 0.47 -13.18 -6.80
N GLU A 121 1.03 -13.55 -7.95
CA GLU A 121 1.20 -14.96 -8.34
C GLU A 121 2.01 -15.73 -7.27
N ALA A 122 3.14 -15.17 -6.82
CA ALA A 122 3.94 -15.78 -5.77
C ALA A 122 3.19 -15.93 -4.42
N ILE A 123 2.28 -14.99 -4.09
CA ILE A 123 1.42 -15.11 -2.90
C ILE A 123 0.42 -16.25 -3.08
N ILE A 124 -0.22 -16.36 -4.25
CA ILE A 124 -1.19 -17.42 -4.55
C ILE A 124 -0.53 -18.79 -4.50
N GLU A 125 0.65 -18.95 -5.10
CA GLU A 125 1.40 -20.21 -5.10
C GLU A 125 1.79 -20.67 -3.68
N LYS A 126 2.09 -19.72 -2.78
CA LYS A 126 2.40 -20.02 -1.38
C LYS A 126 1.17 -20.36 -0.54
N ASN A 127 -0.03 -20.01 -1.01
CA ASN A 127 -1.28 -20.16 -0.27
C ASN A 127 -2.38 -20.85 -1.10
N PRO A 128 -2.13 -22.07 -1.62
CA PRO A 128 -3.06 -22.74 -2.53
C PRO A 128 -4.43 -23.02 -1.89
N ASP A 129 -4.46 -23.38 -0.60
CA ASP A 129 -5.71 -23.68 0.10
C ASP A 129 -6.60 -22.44 0.30
N LEU A 130 -5.99 -21.28 0.58
CA LEU A 130 -6.70 -19.99 0.65
C LEU A 130 -7.28 -19.63 -0.72
N TRP A 131 -6.53 -19.90 -1.78
CA TRP A 131 -6.97 -19.70 -3.16
C TRP A 131 -8.14 -20.62 -3.56
N GLU A 132 -8.07 -21.91 -3.23
CA GLU A 132 -9.18 -22.85 -3.47
C GLU A 132 -10.42 -22.48 -2.66
N THR A 133 -10.26 -22.10 -1.39
CA THR A 133 -11.36 -21.61 -0.54
C THR A 133 -12.04 -20.41 -1.18
N TRP A 134 -11.26 -19.44 -1.68
CA TRP A 134 -11.78 -18.29 -2.42
C TRP A 134 -12.53 -18.70 -3.70
N LYS A 135 -11.95 -19.57 -4.53
CA LYS A 135 -12.60 -20.06 -5.76
C LYS A 135 -13.94 -20.74 -5.47
N SER A 136 -14.04 -21.45 -4.36
CA SER A 136 -15.24 -22.17 -3.94
C SER A 136 -16.33 -21.29 -3.29
N GLY A 137 -15.98 -20.09 -2.84
CA GLY A 137 -16.78 -19.27 -1.93
C GLY A 137 -17.83 -18.32 -2.54
N LYS A 138 -18.10 -18.35 -3.86
CA LYS A 138 -19.06 -17.40 -4.47
C LYS A 138 -20.34 -18.07 -5.01
N PRO A 139 -21.53 -17.83 -4.41
CA PRO A 139 -22.79 -17.89 -5.15
C PRO A 139 -22.91 -16.63 -6.02
N GLY A 140 -22.79 -16.78 -7.34
CA GLY A 140 -23.17 -15.73 -8.30
C GLY A 140 -22.08 -14.84 -8.88
N ALA A 141 -20.79 -15.09 -8.61
CA ALA A 141 -19.74 -14.53 -9.46
C ALA A 141 -19.59 -15.39 -10.71
N THR A 142 -19.85 -14.79 -11.87
CA THR A 142 -19.35 -15.32 -13.13
C THR A 142 -17.85 -15.55 -13.00
N HIS A 143 -17.44 -16.81 -13.09
CA HIS A 143 -16.06 -17.25 -13.05
C HIS A 143 -15.28 -16.55 -14.17
N ASN A 144 -14.55 -15.47 -13.85
CA ASN A 144 -13.44 -15.07 -14.69
C ASN A 144 -12.24 -15.88 -14.21
N GLU A 145 -11.85 -16.85 -15.03
CA GLU A 145 -10.56 -17.52 -14.95
C GLU A 145 -9.45 -16.46 -14.81
N LEU A 146 -8.42 -16.74 -14.00
CA LEU A 146 -7.20 -15.93 -14.05
C LEU A 146 -6.71 -15.92 -15.50
N PRO A 147 -6.44 -14.74 -16.10
CA PRO A 147 -6.01 -14.68 -17.49
C PRO A 147 -4.69 -15.45 -17.64
N VAL A 148 -4.74 -16.56 -18.38
CA VAL A 148 -3.56 -17.33 -18.78
C VAL A 148 -2.90 -16.59 -19.95
N GLY A 149 -1.68 -16.10 -19.73
CA GLY A 149 -0.89 -15.38 -20.72
C GLY A 149 -0.78 -13.88 -20.41
N LEU A 150 0.34 -13.49 -19.81
CA LEU A 150 0.68 -12.10 -19.42
C LEU A 150 1.10 -11.22 -20.61
N ASP A 151 0.37 -11.29 -21.73
CA ASP A 151 0.58 -10.44 -22.91
C ASP A 151 -0.71 -9.68 -23.24
N GLU A 152 -1.14 -8.81 -22.31
CA GLU A 152 -2.01 -7.64 -22.59
C GLU A 152 -2.11 -6.78 -21.31
N LEU A 153 -0.99 -6.10 -21.01
CA LEU A 153 -0.68 -5.49 -19.71
C LEU A 153 -1.40 -4.16 -19.41
N GLU A 154 -2.38 -3.73 -20.22
CA GLU A 154 -2.94 -2.37 -20.09
C GLU A 154 -4.27 -2.24 -19.35
N LEU A 155 -5.10 -3.29 -19.22
CA LEU A 155 -6.45 -3.13 -18.63
C LEU A 155 -6.82 -4.05 -17.46
N SER A 156 -5.92 -4.94 -16.99
CA SER A 156 -6.31 -6.06 -16.13
C SER A 156 -5.93 -5.96 -14.64
N VAL A 157 -4.83 -5.29 -14.24
CA VAL A 157 -4.41 -5.37 -12.81
C VAL A 157 -5.38 -4.69 -11.84
N ARG A 158 -6.20 -3.73 -12.30
CA ARG A 158 -7.31 -3.14 -11.52
C ARG A 158 -8.65 -3.88 -11.66
N SER A 159 -8.83 -4.70 -12.70
CA SER A 159 -10.12 -5.32 -13.06
C SER A 159 -10.15 -6.84 -12.82
N ALA A 160 -9.00 -7.51 -12.81
CA ALA A 160 -8.88 -8.95 -12.55
C ALA A 160 -8.59 -9.28 -11.08
N ILE A 161 -8.06 -8.34 -10.31
CA ILE A 161 -7.77 -8.52 -8.89
C ILE A 161 -8.70 -7.59 -8.13
N ASP A 162 -9.75 -8.17 -7.54
CA ASP A 162 -10.75 -7.42 -6.78
C ASP A 162 -10.11 -6.92 -5.47
N MET A 163 -9.50 -5.73 -5.57
CA MET A 163 -8.66 -5.11 -4.54
C MET A 163 -9.28 -3.80 -4.08
N VAL A 164 -9.26 -3.56 -2.78
CA VAL A 164 -9.65 -2.30 -2.17
C VAL A 164 -8.46 -1.68 -1.44
N VAL A 165 -8.27 -0.38 -1.60
CA VAL A 165 -7.17 0.38 -0.98
C VAL A 165 -7.72 1.22 0.16
N PHE A 166 -7.20 1.01 1.35
CA PHE A 166 -7.39 1.90 2.49
C PHE A 166 -6.24 2.91 2.51
N ASP A 167 -6.54 4.14 2.09
CA ASP A 167 -5.57 5.23 2.00
C ASP A 167 -5.57 6.08 3.28
N LEU A 168 -4.47 5.98 4.03
CA LEU A 168 -4.29 6.73 5.28
C LEU A 168 -3.90 8.20 5.08
N ASP A 169 -3.43 8.60 3.90
CA ASP A 169 -3.15 10.01 3.62
C ASP A 169 -4.44 10.84 3.50
N ASN A 170 -5.54 10.21 3.05
CA ASN A 170 -6.85 10.86 2.93
C ASN A 170 -7.71 10.78 4.20
N THR A 171 -7.41 9.85 5.12
CA THR A 171 -8.09 9.74 6.44
C THR A 171 -7.41 10.55 7.53
N LEU A 172 -6.15 10.94 7.33
CA LEU A 172 -5.43 11.86 8.20
C LEU A 172 -5.60 13.29 7.68
N VAL A 173 -6.44 14.05 8.37
CA VAL A 173 -6.50 15.53 8.37
C VAL A 173 -5.10 16.11 8.11
N PRO A 174 -4.94 17.14 7.26
CA PRO A 174 -3.63 17.61 6.79
C PRO A 174 -2.77 18.06 7.97
N VAL A 175 -1.82 17.22 8.37
CA VAL A 175 -0.79 17.60 9.33
C VAL A 175 0.58 17.29 8.75
N LEU A 176 0.93 18.06 7.72
CA LEU A 176 2.20 18.78 7.69
C LEU A 176 1.95 20.23 7.28
#